data_AF-A0A929Y110-F1
#
_entry.id   AF-A0A929Y110-F1
#
_cell.length_a   1.000
_cell.length_b   1.000
_cell.length_c   1.000
_cell.angle_alpha   90.00
_cell.angle_beta   90.00
_cell.angle_gamma   90.00
#
_symmetry.space_group_name_H-M   'P 1'
#
loop_
_entity.id
_entity.type
_entity.pdbx_description
1 polymer ?
#
loop_
_entity_poly.entity_id
_entity_poly.type
_entity_poly.pdbx_seq_one_letter_code
_entity_poly.pdbx_strand_id
1 'polypeptide(L)' 'MILDSIKQTNDVKKIPENELDSLAAEIRSFLIEKISVTGGHLASNLGTVELTIALHRVLNLPDDKIIWDVGHQSYTH' A
#
# COMPACT_ATOMS: atom_id res chain seq x y z
N MET A 1 -0.86 -9.53 11.60
CA MET A 1 -0.41 -8.20 11.20
C MET A 1 -1.63 -7.40 10.75
N ILE A 2 -1.65 -6.07 10.88
CA ILE A 2 -2.73 -5.21 10.37
C ILE A 2 -2.91 -5.47 8.87
N LEU A 3 -1.80 -5.61 8.14
CA LEU A 3 -1.77 -5.95 6.71
C LEU A 3 -2.54 -7.24 6.41
N ASP A 4 -2.52 -8.24 7.30
CA ASP A 4 -3.25 -9.50 7.10
C ASP A 4 -4.77 -9.31 7.14
N SER A 5 -5.28 -8.22 7.74
CA SER A 5 -6.72 -7.93 7.81
C SER A 5 -7.29 -7.33 6.53
N ILE A 6 -6.44 -6.83 5.62
CA ILE A 6 -6.84 -6.22 4.34
C ILE A 6 -6.93 -7.33 3.29
N LYS A 7 -8.15 -7.74 2.91
CA LYS A 7 -8.38 -8.87 1.99
C LYS A 7 -9.07 -8.49 0.69
N GLN A 8 -9.75 -7.35 0.67
CA GLN A 8 -10.48 -6.86 -0.50
C GLN A 8 -10.40 -5.33 -0.57
N THR A 9 -10.81 -4.81 -1.73
CA THR A 9 -10.91 -3.37 -1.98
C THR A 9 -11.70 -2.67 -0.87
N ASN A 10 -11.23 -1.50 -0.44
CA ASN A 10 -11.79 -0.68 0.64
C ASN A 10 -11.66 -1.24 2.07
N ASP A 11 -11.09 -2.43 2.31
CA ASP A 11 -10.86 -2.89 3.69
C ASP A 11 -9.93 -1.95 4.48
N VAL A 12 -8.99 -1.28 3.81
CA VAL A 12 -8.10 -0.30 4.42
C VAL A 12 -8.85 0.85 5.11
N LYS A 13 -10.10 1.13 4.70
CA LYS A 13 -10.96 2.15 5.34
C LYS A 13 -11.38 1.77 6.76
N LYS A 14 -11.36 0.46 7.08
CA LYS A 14 -11.72 -0.08 8.40
C LYS A 14 -10.59 0.05 9.41
N ILE A 15 -9.36 0.35 8.97
CA ILE A 15 -8.21 0.49 9.85
C ILE A 15 -8.33 1.81 10.64
N PRO A 16 -8.17 1.79 11.97
CA PRO A 16 -8.15 3.01 12.77
C PRO A 16 -7.02 3.96 12.36
N GLU A 17 -7.25 5.27 12.46
CA GLU A 17 -6.26 6.27 12.03
C GLU A 17 -4.95 6.19 12.83
N ASN A 18 -5.03 5.86 14.12
CA ASN A 18 -3.88 5.65 15.00
C ASN A 18 -3.08 4.36 14.69
N GLU A 19 -3.54 3.52 13.77
CA GLU A 19 -2.86 2.31 13.33
C GLU A 19 -2.22 2.44 11.93
N LEU A 20 -2.39 3.58 11.24
CA LEU A 20 -1.91 3.76 9.88
C LEU A 20 -0.38 3.75 9.77
N ASP A 21 0.32 4.32 10.74
CA ASP A 21 1.79 4.29 10.80
C ASP A 21 2.30 2.84 10.94
N SER A 22 1.63 2.04 11.77
CA SER A 22 1.92 0.62 11.95
C SER A 22 1.67 -0.16 10.67
N LEU A 23 0.53 0.08 9.99
CA LEU A 23 0.24 -0.53 8.69
C LEU A 23 1.32 -0.20 7.66
N ALA A 24 1.75 1.06 7.59
CA ALA A 24 2.79 1.48 6.66
C ALA A 24 4.14 0.80 6.96
N ALA A 25 4.50 0.63 8.23
CA ALA A 25 5.69 -0.10 8.64
C ALA A 25 5.64 -1.59 8.26
N GLU A 26 4.48 -2.24 8.45
CA GLU A 26 4.27 -3.63 8.03
C GLU A 26 4.38 -3.80 6.51
N ILE A 27 3.77 -2.90 5.72
CA ILE A 27 3.88 -2.91 4.26
C ILE A 27 5.34 -2.76 3.81
N ARG A 28 6.09 -1.81 4.39
CA ARG A 28 7.52 -1.65 4.06
C ARG A 28 8.32 -2.92 4.36
N SER A 29 8.08 -3.52 5.53
CA SER A 29 8.76 -4.74 5.94
C SER A 29 8.48 -5.87 4.96
N PHE A 30 7.21 -6.03 4.56
CA PHE A 30 6.80 -6.99 3.55
C PHE A 30 7.47 -6.74 2.18
N LEU A 31 7.48 -5.49 1.70
CA LEU A 31 8.14 -5.14 0.43
C LEU A 31 9.64 -5.46 0.45
N ILE A 32 10.34 -5.10 1.54
CA ILE A 32 11.77 -5.38 1.68
C ILE A 32 12.00 -6.89 1.69
N GLU A 33 11.24 -7.65 2.46
CA GLU A 33 11.37 -9.11 2.54
C GLU A 33 11.16 -9.78 1.17
N LYS A 34 10.12 -9.39 0.43
CA LYS A 34 9.76 -10.05 -0.84
C LYS A 34 10.63 -9.60 -2.02
N ILE A 35 10.96 -8.31 -2.11
CA ILE A 35 11.62 -7.72 -3.29
C ILE A 35 13.14 -7.82 -3.17
N SER A 36 13.72 -7.82 -1.96
CA SER A 36 15.17 -7.98 -1.80
C SER A 36 15.70 -9.30 -2.37
N VAL A 37 14.87 -10.36 -2.35
CA VAL A 37 15.22 -11.68 -2.88
C VAL A 37 15.01 -11.79 -4.39
N THR A 38 13.94 -11.17 -4.90
CA THR A 38 13.49 -11.34 -6.29
C THR A 38 14.00 -10.25 -7.24
N GLY A 39 14.44 -9.12 -6.70
CA GLY A 39 14.76 -7.91 -7.47
C GLY A 39 13.50 -7.16 -7.92
N GLY A 40 13.67 -5.91 -8.35
CA GLY A 40 12.58 -5.06 -8.82
C GLY A 40 12.63 -3.63 -8.28
N HIS A 41 11.54 -2.90 -8.45
CA HIS A 41 11.45 -1.47 -8.14
C HIS A 41 11.22 -1.20 -6.64
N LEU A 42 12.15 -1.57 -5.77
CA LEU A 42 11.97 -1.44 -4.32
C LEU A 42 11.85 0.03 -3.87
N ALA A 43 12.81 0.87 -4.24
CA ALA A 43 12.92 2.24 -3.73
C ALA A 43 11.70 3.11 -4.08
N SER A 44 11.19 2.99 -5.31
CA SER A 44 9.99 3.73 -5.75
C SER A 44 8.76 3.33 -4.95
N ASN A 45 8.58 2.04 -4.62
CA ASN A 45 7.46 1.57 -3.82
C ASN A 45 7.56 1.95 -2.34
N LEU A 46 8.77 1.95 -1.77
CA LEU A 46 8.98 2.44 -0.40
C LEU A 46 8.59 3.91 -0.25
N GLY A 47 8.74 4.71 -1.31
CA GLY A 47 8.37 6.13 -1.33
C GLY A 47 6.87 6.42 -1.51
N THR A 48 6.05 5.43 -1.86
CA THR A 48 4.61 5.62 -2.15
C THR A 48 3.68 4.90 -1.19
N VAL A 49 4.18 4.27 -0.13
CA VAL A 49 3.36 3.51 0.84
C VAL A 49 2.25 4.37 1.44
N GLU A 50 2.59 5.50 2.06
CA GLU A 50 1.61 6.39 2.69
C GLU A 50 0.63 6.99 1.68
N LEU A 51 1.14 7.41 0.52
CA LEU A 51 0.32 7.93 -0.56
C LEU A 51 -0.73 6.91 -1.00
N THR A 52 -0.32 5.65 -1.16
CA THR A 52 -1.19 4.56 -1.57
C THR A 52 -2.26 4.28 -0.50
N ILE A 53 -1.88 4.22 0.78
CA ILE A 53 -2.82 4.07 1.89
C ILE A 53 -3.84 5.21 1.91
N ALA A 54 -3.39 6.46 1.78
CA ALA A 54 -4.25 7.64 1.78
C ALA A 54 -5.25 7.63 0.62
N LEU A 55 -4.79 7.32 -0.60
CA LEU A 55 -5.64 7.24 -1.79
C LEU A 55 -6.73 6.16 -1.63
N HIS A 56 -6.36 4.94 -1.21
CA HIS A 56 -7.33 3.86 -1.00
C HIS A 56 -8.28 4.11 0.18
N ARG A 57 -7.92 4.99 1.13
CA ARG A 57 -8.84 5.39 2.21
C ARG A 57 -9.85 6.43 1.76
N VAL A 58 -9.41 7.44 1.01
CA VAL A 58 -10.25 8.57 0.61
C VAL A 58 -11.15 8.22 -0.58
N LEU A 59 -10.60 7.54 -1.60
CA LEU A 59 -11.33 7.19 -2.82
C LEU A 59 -12.23 5.97 -2.62
N ASN A 60 -13.34 5.90 -3.33
CA ASN A 60 -14.26 4.77 -3.36
C ASN A 60 -13.98 3.90 -4.59
N LEU A 61 -13.11 2.90 -4.44
CA LEU A 61 -12.77 1.99 -5.53
C LEU A 61 -13.80 0.85 -5.62
N PRO A 62 -14.14 0.37 -6.83
CA PRO A 62 -13.56 0.73 -8.13
C PRO A 62 -14.27 1.88 -8.86
N ASP A 63 -15.21 2.61 -8.24
CA ASP A 63 -15.92 3.71 -8.91
C ASP A 63 -14.97 4.87 -9.26
N ASP A 64 -14.23 5.33 -8.26
CA ASP A 64 -13.09 6.22 -8.46
C ASP A 64 -11.93 5.48 -9.15
N LYS A 65 -11.09 6.22 -9.87
CA LYS A 65 -9.96 5.66 -10.63
C LYS A 65 -8.65 6.24 -10.14
N ILE A 66 -7.68 5.35 -9.85
CA ILE A 66 -6.28 5.71 -9.60
C ILE A 66 -5.48 5.32 -10.84
N ILE A 67 -4.69 6.25 -11.37
CA ILE A 67 -3.77 6.00 -12.48
C ILE A 67 -2.36 6.31 -11.98
N TRP A 68 -1.50 5.29 -11.99
CA TRP A 68 -0.07 5.44 -11.71
C TRP A 68 0.69 5.61 -13.02
N ASP A 69 1.37 6.75 -13.19
CA ASP A 69 2.27 6.96 -14.34
C ASP A 69 3.47 6.01 -14.26
N VAL A 70 3.82 5.37 -15.37
CA VAL A 70 4.76 4.23 -15.49
C VAL A 70 4.32 2.97 -14.72
N GLY A 71 4.02 3.07 -13.43
CA GLY A 71 3.52 1.96 -12.59
C GLY A 71 4.59 1.26 -11.74
N HIS A 72 5.88 1.58 -11.89
CA HIS A 72 6.96 0.98 -11.09
C HIS A 72 6.88 1.27 -9.58
N GLN A 73 5.96 2.12 -9.13
CA GLN A 73 5.71 2.55 -7.76
C GLN A 73 4.36 2.06 -7.21
N SER A 74 3.73 1.08 -7.86
CA SER A 74 2.38 0.61 -7.55
C SER A 74 2.30 -0.84 -7.04
N TYR A 75 3.36 -1.41 -6.47
CA TYR A 75 3.32 -2.72 -5.82
C TYR A 75 2.50 -2.72 -4.52
N THR A 76 2.44 -1.59 -3.82
CA THR A 76 1.56 -1.42 -2.66
C THR A 76 0.08 -1.29 -3.06
N HIS A 77 -0.19 -0.81 -4.27
CA HIS A 77 -1.54 -0.57 -4.78
C HIS A 77 -2.25 -1.88 -5.09
#